data_AF-A0A4R4YVD3-F1
#
_entry.id   AF-A0A4R4YVD3-F1
#
_cell.length_a   1.000
_cell.length_b   1.000
_cell.length_c   1.000
_cell.angle_alpha   90.00
_cell.angle_beta   90.00
_cell.angle_gamma   90.00
#
_symmetry.space_group_name_H-M   'P 1'
#
loop_
_entity.id
_entity.type
_entity.pdbx_description
1 polymer ?
#
loop_
_entity_poly.entity_id
_entity_poly.type
_entity_poly.pdbx_seq_one_letter_code
_entity_poly.pdbx_strand_id
1 'polypeptide(L)'
;MPLPAELAARARDVLAGRVQPVPARNAATVVLLRPGPQVYLLRRKSTMAFAAGAYVFPGGSVDVRDADQAVAWAGPSPAEWGAAFNTDERLARGLVCAAVRETFEESGVLLAGPGPDSVVADTTGDDWEADRLALIDRSLAFADFLARRGLVLRADLLKPWAHWITPEIETRRFDTRFFVAVLPEGQRTRDVGGEADRVVWQRPAEALGLARRGEIFLMPPTHRTLSELSQYDGVGGVLAAPREIVTIMPRAVEIEGEMRLVTA
;
A
#
# COMPACT_ATOMS: atom_id res chain seq x y z
N MET A 1 23.36 0.48 -0.65
CA MET A 1 23.33 0.29 -2.13
C MET A 1 23.93 1.52 -2.79
N PRO A 2 24.88 1.40 -3.72
CA PRO A 2 25.39 2.53 -4.50
C PRO A 2 24.26 3.25 -5.23
N LEU A 3 24.31 4.59 -5.29
CA LEU A 3 23.33 5.38 -6.03
C LEU A 3 23.76 5.55 -7.50
N PRO A 4 22.83 5.48 -8.47
CA PRO A 4 23.08 5.89 -9.85
C PRO A 4 23.60 7.34 -9.91
N ALA A 5 24.42 7.66 -10.91
CA ALA A 5 25.14 8.94 -10.98
C ALA A 5 24.24 10.18 -10.82
N GLU A 6 23.09 10.22 -11.51
CA GLU A 6 22.14 11.33 -11.41
C GLU A 6 21.57 11.48 -9.99
N LEU A 7 21.20 10.35 -9.37
CA LEU A 7 20.66 10.34 -8.01
C LEU A 7 21.74 10.67 -6.97
N ALA A 8 22.99 10.27 -7.21
CA ALA A 8 24.14 10.63 -6.39
C ALA A 8 24.44 12.14 -6.44
N ALA A 9 24.38 12.77 -7.62
CA ALA A 9 24.54 14.22 -7.76
C ALA A 9 23.46 14.98 -6.98
N ARG A 10 22.19 14.60 -7.19
CA ARG A 10 21.06 15.17 -6.45
C ARG A 10 21.19 14.95 -4.94
N ALA A 11 21.65 13.78 -4.51
CA ALA A 11 21.87 13.48 -3.10
C ALA A 11 22.89 14.45 -2.46
N ARG A 12 23.97 14.78 -3.16
CA ARG A 12 24.94 15.78 -2.70
C ARG A 12 24.33 17.18 -2.62
N ASP A 13 23.47 17.56 -3.56
CA ASP A 13 22.78 18.84 -3.52
C ASP A 13 21.79 18.95 -2.35
N VAL A 14 21.07 17.86 -2.05
CA VAL A 14 20.19 17.79 -0.88
C VAL A 14 20.99 17.86 0.41
N LEU A 15 22.06 17.07 0.55
CA LEU A 15 22.91 17.07 1.76
C LEU A 15 23.60 18.42 2.00
N ALA A 16 23.95 19.14 0.93
CA ALA A 16 24.54 20.47 1.00
C ALA A 16 23.50 21.60 1.15
N GLY A 17 22.20 21.28 1.24
CA GLY A 17 21.12 22.26 1.37
C GLY A 17 20.85 23.10 0.11
N ARG A 18 21.43 22.74 -1.03
CA ARG A 18 21.21 23.42 -2.32
C ARG A 18 19.86 23.10 -2.93
N VAL A 19 19.31 21.92 -2.61
CA VAL A 19 17.97 21.48 -3.03
C VAL A 19 17.18 21.07 -1.80
N GLN A 20 15.99 21.64 -1.64
CA GLN A 20 15.07 21.24 -0.58
C GLN A 20 14.34 19.95 -0.99
N PRO A 21 14.24 18.93 -0.11
CA PRO A 21 13.47 17.74 -0.37
C PRO A 21 12.01 18.08 -0.66
N VAL A 22 11.41 17.41 -1.65
CA VAL A 22 9.96 17.53 -1.87
C VAL A 22 9.21 16.93 -0.68
N PRO A 23 8.08 17.51 -0.24
CA PRO A 23 7.27 16.89 0.80
C PRO A 23 6.78 15.50 0.39
N ALA A 24 6.80 14.56 1.33
CA ALA A 24 6.25 13.23 1.11
C ALA A 24 4.72 13.28 1.21
N ARG A 25 4.03 12.69 0.23
CA ARG A 25 2.56 12.58 0.25
C ARG A 25 2.15 11.35 1.06
N ASN A 26 1.15 11.49 1.93
CA ASN A 26 0.61 10.35 2.65
C ASN A 26 0.02 9.33 1.68
N ALA A 27 0.31 8.06 1.93
CA ALA A 27 -0.16 6.94 1.12
C ALA A 27 -0.47 5.72 1.98
N ALA A 28 -1.33 4.86 1.46
CA ALA A 28 -1.68 3.58 2.07
C ALA A 28 -1.45 2.45 1.07
N THR A 29 -1.03 1.29 1.56
CA THR A 29 -0.78 0.09 0.76
C THR A 29 -1.30 -1.13 1.49
N VAL A 30 -1.97 -2.04 0.79
CA VAL A 30 -2.55 -3.26 1.39
C VAL A 30 -1.91 -4.49 0.79
N VAL A 31 -1.28 -5.31 1.62
CA VAL A 31 -0.84 -6.64 1.25
C VAL A 31 -2.00 -7.61 1.42
N LEU A 32 -2.64 -7.94 0.30
CA LEU A 32 -3.75 -8.89 0.30
C LEU A 32 -3.24 -10.32 0.31
N LEU A 33 -3.71 -11.12 1.26
CA LEU A 33 -3.32 -12.51 1.50
C LEU A 33 -4.43 -13.49 1.15
N ARG A 34 -4.05 -14.69 0.72
CA ARG A 34 -4.95 -15.85 0.64
C ARG A 34 -4.25 -17.13 1.12
N PRO A 35 -4.96 -18.23 1.37
CA PRO A 35 -4.36 -19.51 1.78
C PRO A 35 -3.21 -19.96 0.87
N GLY A 36 -2.26 -20.71 1.41
CA GLY A 36 -1.04 -21.09 0.69
C GLY A 36 0.13 -20.11 0.84
N PRO A 37 0.19 -19.37 1.98
CA PRO A 37 0.08 -17.90 2.10
C PRO A 37 0.61 -17.14 0.88
N GLN A 38 -0.26 -16.90 -0.10
CA GLN A 38 0.09 -16.11 -1.28
C GLN A 38 -0.29 -14.65 -1.09
N VAL A 39 0.51 -13.74 -1.65
CA VAL A 39 0.25 -12.31 -1.73
C VAL A 39 -0.24 -11.92 -3.12
N TYR A 40 -1.12 -10.93 -3.19
CA TYR A 40 -1.52 -10.30 -4.45
C TYR A 40 -0.50 -9.22 -4.83
N LEU A 41 0.07 -9.33 -6.03
CA LEU A 41 1.00 -8.34 -6.59
C LEU A 41 0.50 -7.87 -7.95
N LEU A 42 0.63 -6.57 -8.20
CA LEU A 42 0.42 -5.95 -9.51
C LEU A 42 1.77 -5.56 -10.11
N ARG A 43 1.94 -5.76 -11.42
CA ARG A 43 3.05 -5.19 -12.16
C ARG A 43 2.62 -3.86 -12.77
N ARG A 44 3.30 -2.79 -12.37
CA ARG A 44 3.09 -1.45 -12.93
C ARG A 44 3.48 -1.43 -14.39
N LYS A 45 2.69 -0.74 -15.22
CA LYS A 45 3.01 -0.54 -16.65
C LYS A 45 4.43 -0.01 -16.83
N SER A 46 5.15 -0.52 -17.82
CA SER A 46 6.52 -0.09 -18.12
C SER A 46 6.62 1.39 -18.55
N THR A 47 5.50 1.99 -18.95
CA THR A 47 5.40 3.39 -19.37
C THR A 47 5.26 4.37 -18.21
N MET A 48 5.17 3.89 -16.96
CA MET A 48 5.00 4.77 -15.80
C MET A 48 6.29 5.50 -15.43
N ALA A 49 6.18 6.80 -15.12
CA ALA A 49 7.34 7.63 -14.75
C ALA A 49 8.02 7.21 -13.42
N PHE A 50 7.36 6.42 -12.58
CA PHE A 50 7.88 5.95 -11.29
C PHE A 50 7.59 4.45 -11.10
N ALA A 51 8.64 3.70 -10.73
CA ALA A 51 8.59 2.26 -10.51
C ALA A 51 8.01 1.47 -11.71
N ALA A 52 8.35 1.87 -12.93
CA ALA A 52 7.98 1.16 -14.16
C ALA A 52 8.35 -0.33 -14.09
N GLY A 53 7.41 -1.23 -14.41
CA GLY A 53 7.65 -2.67 -14.41
C GLY A 53 7.87 -3.29 -13.02
N ALA A 54 7.83 -2.49 -11.95
CA ALA A 54 7.94 -2.99 -10.59
C ALA A 54 6.69 -3.77 -10.20
N TYR A 55 6.89 -4.84 -9.44
CA TYR A 55 5.82 -5.54 -8.75
C TYR A 55 5.55 -4.84 -7.41
N VAL A 56 4.31 -4.46 -7.19
CA VAL A 56 3.84 -3.70 -6.02
C VAL A 56 2.55 -4.32 -5.48
N PHE A 57 2.16 -3.91 -4.27
CA PHE A 57 0.85 -4.22 -3.72
C PHE A 57 -0.15 -3.11 -4.09
N PRO A 58 -1.47 -3.36 -3.99
CA PRO A 58 -2.47 -2.30 -4.14
C PRO A 58 -2.23 -1.14 -3.19
N GLY A 59 -2.31 0.08 -3.70
CA GLY A 59 -2.18 1.26 -2.85
C GLY A 59 -1.94 2.56 -3.59
N GLY A 60 -2.25 3.65 -2.90
CA GLY A 60 -2.17 4.98 -3.48
C GLY A 60 -2.17 6.07 -2.42
N SER A 61 -2.28 7.31 -2.90
CA SER A 61 -2.22 8.50 -2.04
C SER A 61 -3.52 8.68 -1.27
N VAL A 62 -3.42 9.18 -0.04
CA VAL A 62 -4.59 9.63 0.74
C VAL A 62 -5.19 10.85 0.07
N ASP A 63 -6.47 10.78 -0.30
CA ASP A 63 -7.27 11.92 -0.77
C ASP A 63 -7.80 12.70 0.45
N VAL A 64 -8.00 14.00 0.31
CA VAL A 64 -8.58 14.82 1.40
C VAL A 64 -9.95 14.32 1.83
N ARG A 65 -10.74 13.78 0.88
CA ARG A 65 -12.06 13.20 1.13
C ARG A 65 -11.99 11.91 1.95
N ASP A 66 -10.86 11.19 1.92
CA ASP A 66 -10.65 9.99 2.76
C ASP A 66 -10.59 10.36 4.24
N ALA A 67 -10.12 11.58 4.57
CA ALA A 67 -9.91 12.05 5.93
C ALA A 67 -11.07 12.90 6.48
N ASP A 68 -11.76 13.65 5.61
CA ASP A 68 -12.72 14.67 6.04
C ASP A 68 -14.19 14.23 6.00
N GLN A 69 -14.52 13.15 5.29
CA GLN A 69 -15.88 12.65 5.19
C GLN A 69 -16.15 11.55 6.23
N ALA A 70 -17.32 11.61 6.86
CA ALA A 70 -17.75 10.58 7.79
C ALA A 70 -18.08 9.29 7.03
N VAL A 71 -17.55 8.16 7.53
CA VAL A 71 -17.85 6.82 7.05
C VAL A 71 -18.42 6.00 8.21
N ALA A 72 -19.40 5.14 7.92
CA ALA A 72 -19.78 4.11 8.87
C ALA A 72 -18.59 3.17 9.09
N TRP A 73 -18.28 2.85 10.34
CA TRP A 73 -17.00 2.27 10.73
C TRP A 73 -17.18 1.11 11.72
N ALA A 74 -16.44 0.03 11.50
CA ALA A 74 -16.33 -1.10 12.41
C ALA A 74 -14.85 -1.45 12.64
N GLY A 75 -14.52 -1.85 13.87
CA GLY A 75 -13.14 -2.15 14.28
C GLY A 75 -12.47 -1.02 15.04
N PRO A 76 -11.12 -1.05 15.16
CA PRO A 76 -10.36 -0.06 15.91
C PRO A 76 -10.65 1.36 15.43
N SER A 77 -10.85 2.28 16.36
CA SER A 77 -11.15 3.67 16.09
C SER A 77 -9.99 4.36 15.35
N PRO A 78 -10.24 5.48 14.66
CA PRO A 78 -9.17 6.30 14.08
C PRO A 78 -8.10 6.73 15.10
N ALA A 79 -8.46 6.91 16.38
CA ALA A 79 -7.50 7.17 17.46
C ALA A 79 -6.55 6.00 17.72
N GLU A 80 -7.08 4.77 17.77
CA GLU A 80 -6.26 3.57 17.93
C GLU A 80 -5.34 3.35 16.73
N TRP A 81 -5.82 3.61 15.51
CA TRP A 81 -4.97 3.62 14.32
C TRP A 81 -3.91 4.73 14.33
N GLY A 82 -4.26 5.90 14.86
CA GLY A 82 -3.34 7.01 15.07
C GLY A 82 -2.21 6.63 16.01
N ALA A 83 -2.51 5.95 17.12
CA ALA A 83 -1.51 5.40 18.02
C ALA A 83 -0.61 4.36 17.34
N ALA A 84 -1.18 3.45 16.54
CA ALA A 84 -0.41 2.41 15.83
C ALA A 84 0.58 2.98 14.80
N PHE A 85 0.27 4.11 14.16
CA PHE A 85 1.10 4.73 13.12
C PHE A 85 1.77 6.04 13.55
N ASN A 86 1.67 6.38 14.84
CA ASN A 86 2.17 7.62 15.42
C ASN A 86 1.71 8.87 14.61
N THR A 87 0.40 9.02 14.45
CA THR A 87 -0.21 10.12 13.71
C THR A 87 -1.54 10.56 14.33
N ASP A 88 -2.06 11.71 13.91
CA ASP A 88 -3.34 12.22 14.38
C ASP A 88 -4.53 11.41 13.82
N GLU A 89 -5.69 11.52 14.49
CA GLU A 89 -6.89 10.75 14.14
C GLU A 89 -7.38 11.02 12.71
N ARG A 90 -7.21 12.25 12.23
CA ARG A 90 -7.67 12.67 10.90
C ARG A 90 -6.84 11.97 9.83
N LEU A 91 -5.52 11.97 9.96
CA LEU A 91 -4.66 11.23 9.05
C LEU A 91 -4.86 9.72 9.17
N ALA A 92 -5.00 9.19 10.39
CA ALA A 92 -5.27 7.77 10.61
C ALA A 92 -6.55 7.30 9.90
N ARG A 93 -7.64 8.07 10.00
CA ARG A 93 -8.88 7.83 9.24
C ARG A 93 -8.60 7.81 7.75
N GLY A 94 -7.92 8.85 7.24
CA GLY A 94 -7.58 8.96 5.83
C GLY A 94 -6.75 7.78 5.31
N LEU A 95 -5.79 7.30 6.10
CA LEU A 95 -4.96 6.14 5.76
C LEU A 95 -5.77 4.85 5.64
N VAL A 96 -6.68 4.59 6.58
CA VAL A 96 -7.54 3.39 6.54
C VAL A 96 -8.54 3.47 5.37
N CYS A 97 -9.19 4.62 5.19
CA CYS A 97 -10.09 4.85 4.05
C CYS A 97 -9.36 4.66 2.72
N ALA A 98 -8.18 5.27 2.56
CA ALA A 98 -7.35 5.11 1.37
C ALA A 98 -6.94 3.64 1.16
N ALA A 99 -6.58 2.92 2.23
CA ALA A 99 -6.20 1.51 2.13
C ALA A 99 -7.34 0.66 1.54
N VAL A 100 -8.57 0.84 2.03
CA VAL A 100 -9.74 0.09 1.54
C VAL A 100 -10.14 0.55 0.13
N ARG A 101 -10.17 1.86 -0.11
CA ARG A 101 -10.51 2.46 -1.40
C ARG A 101 -9.57 1.98 -2.50
N GLU A 102 -8.26 2.15 -2.32
CA GLU A 102 -7.24 1.76 -3.30
C GLU A 102 -7.23 0.24 -3.54
N THR A 103 -7.50 -0.56 -2.50
CA THR A 103 -7.65 -2.02 -2.67
C THR A 103 -8.83 -2.33 -3.60
N PHE A 104 -9.97 -1.65 -3.44
CA PHE A 104 -11.12 -1.85 -4.31
C PHE A 104 -10.86 -1.34 -5.73
N GLU A 105 -10.29 -0.14 -5.87
CA GLU A 105 -9.93 0.45 -7.16
C GLU A 105 -9.00 -0.46 -7.98
N GLU A 106 -7.94 -1.00 -7.38
CA GLU A 106 -6.91 -1.74 -8.11
C GLU A 106 -7.16 -3.26 -8.21
N SER A 107 -7.88 -3.85 -7.26
CA SER A 107 -8.07 -5.31 -7.22
C SER A 107 -9.51 -5.76 -7.34
N GLY A 108 -10.49 -4.86 -7.15
CA GLY A 108 -11.91 -5.19 -7.04
C GLY A 108 -12.31 -5.75 -5.66
N VAL A 109 -11.35 -5.89 -4.74
CA VAL A 109 -11.60 -6.41 -3.39
C VAL A 109 -12.00 -5.29 -2.45
N LEU A 110 -13.12 -5.45 -1.73
CA LEU A 110 -13.66 -4.47 -0.83
C LEU A 110 -13.67 -4.97 0.61
N LEU A 111 -13.02 -4.24 1.51
CA LEU A 111 -13.02 -4.48 2.96
C LEU A 111 -14.15 -3.69 3.63
N ALA A 112 -15.38 -3.99 3.25
CA ALA A 112 -16.60 -3.40 3.78
C ALA A 112 -17.76 -4.40 3.69
N GLY A 113 -18.81 -4.17 4.48
CA GLY A 113 -20.01 -5.01 4.49
C GLY A 113 -21.24 -4.27 5.00
N PRO A 114 -22.43 -4.88 4.98
CA PRO A 114 -23.67 -4.25 5.47
C PRO A 114 -23.67 -4.02 7.00
N GLY A 115 -22.68 -4.53 7.72
CA GLY A 115 -22.54 -4.37 9.16
C GLY A 115 -21.15 -4.80 9.66
N PRO A 116 -20.92 -4.78 10.98
CA PRO A 116 -19.62 -5.05 11.58
C PRO A 116 -19.18 -6.52 11.48
N ASP A 117 -20.09 -7.45 11.21
CA ASP A 117 -19.81 -8.89 11.28
C ASP A 117 -19.77 -9.58 9.90
N SER A 118 -19.97 -8.83 8.82
CA SER A 118 -20.00 -9.37 7.47
C SER A 118 -19.24 -8.50 6.47
N VAL A 119 -19.01 -9.06 5.29
CA VAL A 119 -18.41 -8.39 4.12
C VAL A 119 -19.33 -8.59 2.94
N VAL A 120 -19.20 -7.72 1.93
CA VAL A 120 -19.81 -7.97 0.62
C VAL A 120 -19.19 -9.24 0.04
N ALA A 121 -20.01 -10.23 -0.30
CA ALA A 121 -19.51 -11.52 -0.80
C ALA A 121 -19.06 -11.46 -2.27
N ASP A 122 -19.71 -10.62 -3.08
CA ASP A 122 -19.43 -10.51 -4.52
C ASP A 122 -19.45 -9.04 -4.96
N THR A 123 -18.34 -8.61 -5.56
CA THR A 123 -18.10 -7.26 -6.07
C THR A 123 -17.91 -7.24 -7.59
N THR A 124 -18.33 -8.30 -8.30
CA THR A 124 -18.04 -8.49 -9.74
C THR A 124 -19.13 -8.01 -10.69
N GLY A 125 -20.29 -7.57 -10.17
CA GLY A 125 -21.39 -7.06 -10.99
C GLY A 125 -21.08 -5.74 -11.71
N ASP A 126 -21.80 -5.45 -12.80
CA ASP A 126 -21.59 -4.26 -13.63
C ASP A 126 -21.77 -2.94 -12.86
N ASP A 127 -22.66 -2.92 -11.87
CA ASP A 127 -22.89 -1.76 -11.00
C ASP A 127 -21.70 -1.50 -10.05
N TRP A 128 -21.03 -2.56 -9.59
CA TRP A 128 -19.79 -2.45 -8.82
C TRP A 128 -18.64 -1.94 -9.68
N GLU A 129 -18.57 -2.39 -10.93
CA GLU A 129 -17.55 -1.91 -11.86
C GLU A 129 -17.74 -0.43 -12.19
N ALA A 130 -18.99 0.00 -12.41
CA ALA A 130 -19.30 1.41 -12.63
C ALA A 130 -18.85 2.29 -11.44
N ASP A 131 -19.10 1.84 -10.21
CA ASP A 131 -18.65 2.56 -9.01
C ASP A 131 -17.14 2.59 -8.87
N ARG A 132 -16.47 1.46 -9.14
CA ARG A 132 -15.01 1.38 -9.10
C ARG A 132 -14.39 2.37 -10.09
N LEU A 133 -14.92 2.45 -11.30
CA LEU A 133 -14.47 3.43 -12.30
C LEU A 133 -14.73 4.88 -11.84
N ALA A 134 -15.87 5.14 -11.21
CA ALA A 134 -16.20 6.45 -10.66
C ALA A 134 -15.31 6.86 -9.47
N LEU A 135 -14.81 5.90 -8.69
CA LEU A 135 -13.79 6.15 -7.66
C LEU A 135 -12.44 6.51 -8.30
N ILE A 136 -12.01 5.74 -9.31
CA ILE A 136 -10.75 5.95 -10.03
C ILE A 136 -10.70 7.31 -10.72
N ASP A 137 -11.77 7.70 -11.42
CA ASP A 137 -11.85 9.00 -12.09
C ASP A 137 -12.22 10.15 -11.13
N ARG A 138 -12.47 9.82 -9.86
CA ARG A 138 -12.77 10.71 -8.74
C ARG A 138 -14.12 11.42 -8.83
N SER A 139 -15.01 11.00 -9.73
CA SER A 139 -16.40 11.49 -9.81
C SER A 139 -17.27 11.04 -8.65
N LEU A 140 -16.89 9.98 -7.93
CA LEU A 140 -17.52 9.51 -6.70
C LEU A 140 -16.51 9.54 -5.54
N ALA A 141 -16.90 10.08 -4.39
CA ALA A 141 -16.10 9.97 -3.18
C ALA A 141 -16.34 8.62 -2.50
N PHE A 142 -15.33 8.08 -1.82
CA PHE A 142 -15.43 6.76 -1.19
C PHE A 142 -16.45 6.71 -0.05
N ALA A 143 -16.60 7.78 0.73
CA ALA A 143 -17.63 7.81 1.76
C ALA A 143 -19.04 7.80 1.16
N ASP A 144 -19.27 8.55 0.08
CA ASP A 144 -20.54 8.56 -0.65
C ASP A 144 -20.84 7.19 -1.28
N PHE A 145 -19.83 6.53 -1.83
CA PHE A 145 -19.94 5.15 -2.33
C PHE A 145 -20.42 4.18 -1.23
N LEU A 146 -19.78 4.20 -0.06
CA LEU A 146 -20.17 3.34 1.06
C LEU A 146 -21.59 3.69 1.54
N ALA A 147 -21.89 4.98 1.74
CA ALA A 147 -23.19 5.44 2.21
C ALA A 147 -24.33 5.04 1.26
N ARG A 148 -24.14 5.24 -0.06
CA ARG A 148 -25.13 4.90 -1.08
C ARG A 148 -25.44 3.40 -1.12
N ARG A 149 -24.44 2.56 -0.81
CA ARG A 149 -24.58 1.11 -0.74
C ARG A 149 -24.96 0.58 0.64
N GLY A 150 -25.12 1.46 1.65
CA GLY A 150 -25.42 1.07 3.02
C GLY A 150 -24.30 0.24 3.67
N LEU A 151 -23.04 0.53 3.34
CA LEU A 151 -21.88 -0.24 3.76
C LEU A 151 -21.12 0.42 4.91
N VAL A 152 -20.58 -0.43 5.77
CA VAL A 152 -19.70 -0.12 6.89
C VAL A 152 -18.27 -0.52 6.49
N LEU A 153 -17.34 0.42 6.65
CA LEU A 153 -15.90 0.14 6.50
C LEU A 153 -15.45 -0.82 7.60
N ARG A 154 -14.81 -1.92 7.22
CA ARG A 154 -14.32 -2.96 8.14
C ARG A 154 -12.84 -2.77 8.46
N ALA A 155 -12.53 -1.84 9.36
CA ALA A 155 -11.15 -1.52 9.73
C ALA A 155 -10.49 -2.65 10.51
N ASP A 156 -11.26 -3.48 11.20
CA ASP A 156 -10.81 -4.70 11.88
C ASP A 156 -10.28 -5.81 10.95
N LEU A 157 -10.56 -5.72 9.64
CA LEU A 157 -9.98 -6.63 8.65
C LEU A 157 -8.58 -6.22 8.21
N LEU A 158 -8.14 -5.02 8.59
CA LEU A 158 -6.80 -4.52 8.34
C LEU A 158 -5.92 -4.75 9.56
N LYS A 159 -4.66 -5.08 9.31
CA LYS A 159 -3.61 -5.12 10.32
C LYS A 159 -2.48 -4.17 9.95
N PRO A 160 -2.00 -3.29 10.86
CA PRO A 160 -0.83 -2.48 10.58
C PRO A 160 0.40 -3.37 10.37
N TRP A 161 1.19 -3.08 9.33
CA TRP A 161 2.35 -3.89 8.99
C TRP A 161 3.65 -3.11 8.98
N ALA A 162 3.76 -2.02 8.22
CA ALA A 162 5.01 -1.25 8.12
C ALA A 162 4.74 0.22 7.82
N HIS A 163 5.77 1.05 7.97
CA HIS A 163 5.71 2.47 7.65
C HIS A 163 7.00 2.90 6.96
N TRP A 164 6.89 3.33 5.71
CA TRP A 164 8.02 3.70 4.86
C TRP A 164 7.90 5.11 4.33
N ILE A 165 8.96 5.90 4.48
CA ILE A 165 9.08 7.21 3.83
C ILE A 165 10.11 7.11 2.70
N THR A 166 9.71 7.59 1.53
CA THR A 166 10.61 7.67 0.37
C THR A 166 11.78 8.62 0.68
N PRO A 167 13.03 8.27 0.33
CA PRO A 167 14.21 9.08 0.63
C PRO A 167 14.09 10.53 0.13
N GLU A 168 14.70 11.46 0.85
CA GLU A 168 14.69 12.91 0.55
C GLU A 168 15.29 13.28 -0.81
N ILE A 169 16.15 12.40 -1.33
CA ILE A 169 16.82 12.56 -2.61
C ILE A 169 15.88 12.30 -3.80
N GLU A 170 14.72 11.68 -3.58
CA GLU A 170 13.76 11.39 -4.65
C GLU A 170 12.93 12.63 -5.01
N THR A 171 12.55 12.74 -6.28
CA THR A 171 11.70 13.85 -6.79
C THR A 171 10.21 13.60 -6.58
N ARG A 172 9.83 12.34 -6.30
CA ARG A 172 8.47 11.95 -5.94
C ARG A 172 8.52 11.13 -4.67
N ARG A 173 7.97 11.66 -3.59
CA ARG A 173 8.06 11.06 -2.27
C ARG A 173 6.69 10.70 -1.72
N PHE A 174 6.64 9.53 -1.09
CA PHE A 174 5.48 9.04 -0.37
C PHE A 174 5.85 8.70 1.07
N ASP A 175 4.93 8.98 1.97
CA ASP A 175 4.92 8.57 3.35
C ASP A 175 3.84 7.49 3.52
N THR A 176 4.25 6.23 3.34
CA THR A 176 3.36 5.10 3.07
C THR A 176 3.19 4.22 4.30
N ARG A 177 1.94 4.03 4.75
CA ARG A 177 1.58 3.00 5.74
C ARG A 177 1.12 1.74 5.03
N PHE A 178 1.70 0.62 5.44
CA PHE A 178 1.39 -0.70 4.92
C PHE A 178 0.46 -1.42 5.88
N PHE A 179 -0.55 -2.03 5.31
CA PHE A 179 -1.51 -2.89 5.98
C PHE A 179 -1.41 -4.30 5.41
N VAL A 180 -1.85 -5.28 6.18
CA VAL A 180 -2.12 -6.64 5.71
C VAL A 180 -3.62 -6.89 5.84
N ALA A 181 -4.20 -7.56 4.84
CA ALA A 181 -5.58 -8.01 4.87
C ALA A 181 -5.68 -9.41 4.25
N VAL A 182 -6.72 -10.16 4.62
CA VAL A 182 -7.06 -11.44 3.95
C VAL A 182 -8.11 -11.16 2.89
N LEU A 183 -7.98 -11.81 1.74
CA LEU A 183 -9.03 -11.85 0.71
C LEU A 183 -10.33 -12.33 1.36
N PRO A 184 -11.38 -11.49 1.39
CA PRO A 184 -12.67 -11.88 1.94
C PRO A 184 -13.25 -13.08 1.19
N GLU A 185 -13.91 -13.98 1.92
CA GLU A 185 -14.57 -15.13 1.31
C GLU A 185 -15.62 -14.70 0.28
N GLY A 186 -15.66 -15.41 -0.85
CA GLY A 186 -16.55 -15.10 -1.99
C GLY A 186 -15.97 -14.10 -2.98
N GLN A 187 -15.15 -13.14 -2.53
CA GLN A 187 -14.58 -12.12 -3.42
C GLN A 187 -13.45 -12.69 -4.28
N ARG A 188 -13.28 -12.09 -5.47
CA ARG A 188 -12.24 -12.45 -6.43
C ARG A 188 -11.51 -11.20 -6.87
N THR A 189 -10.20 -11.31 -7.01
CA THR A 189 -9.40 -10.24 -7.62
C THR A 189 -9.63 -10.21 -9.13
N ARG A 190 -9.56 -9.02 -9.72
CA ARG A 190 -9.73 -8.85 -11.17
C ARG A 190 -8.46 -9.17 -11.95
N ASP A 191 -8.66 -9.57 -13.21
CA ASP A 191 -7.60 -9.71 -14.20
C ASP A 191 -7.34 -8.34 -14.85
N VAL A 192 -6.35 -7.60 -14.31
CA VAL A 192 -5.69 -6.39 -14.84
C VAL A 192 -6.55 -5.23 -15.41
N GLY A 193 -6.25 -4.00 -14.98
CA GLY A 193 -6.80 -2.77 -15.55
C GLY A 193 -6.01 -1.52 -15.11
N GLY A 194 -6.18 -0.39 -15.80
CA GLY A 194 -5.62 0.90 -15.37
C GLY A 194 -4.08 0.98 -15.43
N GLU A 195 -3.43 1.16 -14.29
CA GLU A 195 -1.97 1.36 -14.16
C GLU A 195 -1.15 0.05 -14.15
N ALA A 196 -1.81 -1.10 -14.01
CA ALA A 196 -1.18 -2.41 -14.02
C ALA A 196 -1.39 -3.14 -15.35
N ASP A 197 -0.39 -3.92 -15.78
CA ASP A 197 -0.48 -4.78 -16.97
C ASP A 197 -0.42 -6.28 -16.65
N ARG A 198 -0.14 -6.63 -15.38
CA ARG A 198 -0.15 -8.01 -14.89
C ARG A 198 -0.55 -8.04 -13.42
N VAL A 199 -1.28 -9.07 -13.02
CA VAL A 199 -1.55 -9.40 -11.61
C VAL A 199 -1.10 -10.84 -11.36
N VAL A 200 -0.57 -11.11 -10.17
CA VAL A 200 -0.17 -12.46 -9.76
C VAL A 200 -0.48 -12.68 -8.29
N TRP A 201 -0.88 -13.91 -7.97
CA TRP A 201 -0.84 -14.44 -6.62
C TRP A 201 0.44 -15.25 -6.46
N GLN A 202 1.36 -14.78 -5.62
CA GLN A 202 2.70 -15.38 -5.47
C GLN A 202 2.99 -15.68 -4.00
N ARG A 203 3.69 -16.78 -3.69
CA ARG A 203 4.25 -16.93 -2.34
C ARG A 203 5.38 -15.92 -2.13
N PRO A 204 5.49 -15.30 -0.94
CA PRO A 204 6.55 -14.31 -0.69
C PRO A 204 7.96 -14.83 -1.01
N ALA A 205 8.30 -16.05 -0.60
CA ALA A 205 9.61 -16.66 -0.86
C ALA A 205 9.90 -16.85 -2.36
N GLU A 206 8.88 -17.18 -3.17
CA GLU A 206 9.01 -17.37 -4.61
C GLU A 206 9.21 -16.02 -5.32
N ALA A 207 8.47 -14.98 -4.93
CA ALA A 207 8.67 -13.60 -5.44
C ALA A 207 10.10 -13.11 -5.17
N LEU A 208 10.62 -13.35 -3.96
CA LEU A 208 12.00 -13.03 -3.61
C LEU A 208 13.01 -13.85 -4.44
N GLY A 209 12.68 -15.11 -4.77
CA GLY A 209 13.49 -15.94 -5.66
C GLY A 209 13.56 -15.37 -7.08
N LEU A 210 12.42 -14.94 -7.64
CA LEU A 210 12.35 -14.30 -8.95
C LEU A 210 13.16 -12.99 -8.98
N ALA A 211 13.04 -12.17 -7.93
CA ALA A 211 13.79 -10.91 -7.84
C ALA A 211 15.31 -11.13 -7.74
N ARG A 212 15.75 -12.12 -6.96
CA ARG A 212 17.17 -12.51 -6.87
C ARG A 212 17.76 -12.96 -8.21
N ARG A 213 16.95 -13.55 -9.09
CA ARG A 213 17.36 -13.96 -10.44
C ARG A 213 17.19 -12.84 -11.48
N GLY A 214 16.71 -11.66 -11.09
CA GLY A 214 16.49 -10.53 -11.99
C GLY A 214 15.27 -10.67 -12.91
N GLU A 215 14.37 -11.63 -12.65
CA GLU A 215 13.18 -11.87 -13.48
C GLU A 215 12.04 -10.88 -13.18
N ILE A 216 11.99 -10.37 -11.96
CA ILE A 216 11.07 -9.30 -11.55
C ILE A 216 11.82 -8.23 -10.78
N PHE A 217 11.32 -7.00 -10.83
CA PHE A 217 11.81 -5.91 -10.02
C PHE A 217 10.88 -5.67 -8.83
N LEU A 218 11.44 -5.70 -7.62
CA LEU A 218 10.74 -5.37 -6.38
C LEU A 218 11.32 -4.09 -5.79
N MET A 219 10.45 -3.14 -5.46
CA MET A 219 10.87 -1.95 -4.73
C MET A 219 11.32 -2.33 -3.31
N PRO A 220 12.23 -1.58 -2.66
CA PRO A 220 12.75 -1.93 -1.34
C PRO A 220 11.67 -2.19 -0.26
N PRO A 221 10.59 -1.38 -0.15
CA PRO A 221 9.50 -1.68 0.78
C PRO A 221 8.84 -3.03 0.49
N THR A 222 8.50 -3.30 -0.78
CA THR A 222 7.91 -4.57 -1.22
C THR A 222 8.83 -5.75 -0.91
N HIS A 223 10.13 -5.63 -1.22
CA HIS A 223 11.10 -6.67 -0.92
C HIS A 223 11.19 -6.96 0.58
N ARG A 224 11.26 -5.92 1.44
CA ARG A 224 11.30 -6.12 2.90
C ARG A 224 10.01 -6.80 3.39
N THR A 225 8.85 -6.30 2.97
CA THR A 225 7.56 -6.87 3.37
C THR A 225 7.44 -8.34 2.96
N LEU A 226 7.84 -8.71 1.73
CA LEU A 226 7.84 -10.11 1.31
C LEU A 226 8.83 -10.96 2.13
N SER A 227 9.99 -10.40 2.50
CA SER A 227 10.97 -11.08 3.35
C SER A 227 10.40 -11.38 4.73
N GLU A 228 9.73 -10.42 5.37
CA GLU A 228 9.06 -10.63 6.66
C GLU A 228 7.95 -11.67 6.52
N LEU A 229 7.09 -11.55 5.51
CA LEU A 229 5.97 -12.48 5.29
C LEU A 229 6.43 -13.90 4.98
N SER A 230 7.61 -14.07 4.35
CA SER A 230 8.18 -15.39 4.07
C SER A 230 8.58 -16.19 5.31
N GLN A 231 8.58 -15.57 6.49
CA GLN A 231 8.87 -16.22 7.78
C GLN A 231 7.65 -16.93 8.38
N TYR A 232 6.46 -16.79 7.79
CA TYR A 232 5.22 -17.38 8.29
C TYR A 232 4.71 -18.47 7.34
N ASP A 233 4.32 -19.62 7.91
CA ASP A 233 3.79 -20.76 7.14
C ASP A 233 2.35 -20.56 6.65
N GLY A 234 1.64 -19.56 7.18
CA GLY A 234 0.23 -19.34 6.87
C GLY A 234 -0.28 -17.96 7.28
N VAL A 235 -1.45 -17.62 6.72
CA VAL A 235 -2.14 -16.35 6.97
C VAL A 235 -2.38 -16.11 8.46
N GLY A 236 -2.79 -17.14 9.21
CA GLY A 236 -3.00 -17.03 10.65
C GLY A 236 -1.75 -16.59 11.42
N GLY A 237 -0.56 -17.08 11.04
CA GLY A 237 0.70 -16.64 11.64
C GLY A 237 1.00 -15.17 11.36
N VAL A 238 0.75 -14.72 10.12
CA VAL A 238 0.90 -13.30 9.76
C VAL A 238 -0.06 -12.42 10.57
N LEU A 239 -1.34 -12.82 10.70
CA LEU A 239 -2.34 -12.07 11.45
C LEU A 239 -2.09 -12.08 12.96
N ALA A 240 -1.48 -13.12 13.51
CA ALA A 240 -1.12 -13.19 14.93
C ALA A 240 0.21 -12.49 15.28
N ALA A 241 1.06 -12.18 14.29
CA ALA A 241 2.38 -11.60 14.52
C ALA A 241 2.33 -10.29 15.33
N PRO A 242 3.04 -10.15 16.46
CA PRO A 242 3.13 -8.86 17.13
C PRO A 242 3.85 -7.85 16.22
N ARG A 243 3.36 -6.61 16.15
CA ARG A 243 3.97 -5.53 15.37
C ARG A 243 4.05 -4.26 16.19
N GLU A 244 5.25 -3.69 16.25
CA GLU A 244 5.47 -2.29 16.55
C GLU A 244 5.86 -1.61 15.24
N ILE A 245 5.16 -0.52 14.89
CA ILE A 245 5.39 0.15 13.62
C ILE A 245 6.39 1.27 13.81
N VAL A 246 7.60 1.03 13.32
CA VAL A 246 8.67 2.04 13.26
C VAL A 246 8.79 2.59 11.85
N THR A 247 9.01 3.89 11.75
CA THR A 247 9.19 4.58 10.47
C THR A 247 10.54 4.23 9.87
N ILE A 248 10.53 3.71 8.64
CA ILE A 248 11.72 3.41 7.87
C ILE A 248 11.88 4.46 6.77
N MET A 249 12.92 5.28 6.84
CA MET A 249 13.29 6.21 5.77
C MET A 249 14.74 5.97 5.37
N PRO A 250 15.01 5.36 4.21
CA PRO A 250 16.37 5.23 3.74
C PRO A 250 16.99 6.62 3.51
N ARG A 251 18.27 6.76 3.83
CA ARG A 251 19.02 8.01 3.73
C ARG A 251 20.17 7.85 2.75
N ALA A 252 20.45 8.93 2.02
CA ALA A 252 21.69 9.01 1.26
C ALA A 252 22.82 9.42 2.19
N VAL A 253 23.93 8.69 2.13
CA VAL A 253 25.15 8.96 2.87
C VAL A 253 26.34 8.85 1.93
N GLU A 254 27.39 9.62 2.18
CA GLU A 254 28.66 9.50 1.46
C GLU A 254 29.60 8.62 2.30
N ILE A 255 30.08 7.52 1.71
CA ILE A 255 31.03 6.59 2.34
C ILE A 255 32.21 6.48 1.39
N GLU A 256 33.41 6.88 1.84
CA GLU A 256 34.64 6.84 1.04
C GLU A 256 34.51 7.54 -0.33
N GLY A 257 33.72 8.63 -0.40
CA GLY A 257 33.47 9.40 -1.63
C GLY A 257 32.38 8.82 -2.55
N GLU A 258 31.80 7.68 -2.20
CA GLU A 258 30.68 7.07 -2.92
C GLU A 258 29.35 7.36 -2.23
N MET A 259 28.38 7.89 -2.98
CA MET A 259 27.02 8.09 -2.49
C MET A 259 26.26 6.76 -2.43
N ARG A 260 25.74 6.44 -1.25
CA ARG A 260 25.03 5.20 -0.96
C ARG A 260 23.69 5.47 -0.30
N LEU A 261 22.70 4.67 -0.66
CA LEU A 261 21.44 4.56 0.09
C LEU A 261 21.61 3.53 1.20
N VAL A 262 21.35 3.94 2.44
CA VAL A 262 21.32 3.09 3.63
C VAL A 262 19.93 3.10 4.24
N THR A 263 19.49 1.95 4.73
CA THR A 263 18.25 1.81 5.51
C THR A 263 18.71 1.54 6.94
N ALA A 264 18.50 2.52 7.83
CA ALA A 264 18.74 2.35 9.26
C ALA A 264 17.70 1.37 9.86
#